data_AF-A0A1F6AR06-F1
#
_entry.id   AF-A0A1F6AR06-F1
#
_cell.length_a   1.000
_cell.length_b   1.000
_cell.length_c   1.000
_cell.angle_alpha   90.00
_cell.angle_beta   90.00
_cell.angle_gamma   90.00
#
_symmetry.space_group_name_H-M   'P 1'
#
loop_
_entity.id
_entity.type
_entity.pdbx_description
1 polymer ?
#
loop_
_entity_poly.entity_id
_entity_poly.type
_entity_poly.pdbx_seq_one_letter_code
_entity_poly.pdbx_strand_id
1 'polypeptide(L)'
;MTHIVDGKSDEFMLPHFINTMVELGRLGNKTPDKGGFYKRKYDKSKTVLNIKSFTYASVSCVKIPFVEQAKQYIREGRYFDAFTEIKKSSEKKADFIRKILCSYVAYSFACVGEVTHKKYGIELIDKAMAYGFNWAPPTLIMQLFGGKKEIIPLLKHYSIEIPNSLLEFSELPLFNPRHGIYFLAK
;
A
#
# COMPACT_ATOMS: atom_id res chain seq x y z
N MET A 1 0.50 -18.93 23.98
CA MET A 1 0.47 -18.23 22.68
C MET A 1 -0.99 -18.07 22.30
N THR A 2 -1.55 -16.88 22.48
CA THR A 2 -2.90 -16.56 22.03
C THR A 2 -2.90 -16.58 20.51
N HIS A 3 -3.73 -17.45 19.92
CA HIS A 3 -4.00 -17.46 18.50
C HIS A 3 -4.53 -16.07 18.10
N ILE A 4 -3.83 -15.41 17.19
CA ILE A 4 -4.28 -14.18 16.55
C ILE A 4 -5.38 -14.61 15.57
N VAL A 5 -6.63 -14.36 15.92
CA VAL A 5 -7.78 -14.62 15.05
C VAL A 5 -7.90 -13.42 14.13
N ASP A 6 -7.19 -13.48 13.00
CA ASP A 6 -7.32 -12.50 11.93
C ASP A 6 -8.75 -12.63 11.36
N GLY A 7 -9.61 -11.64 11.54
CA GLY A 7 -11.02 -11.68 11.12
C GLY A 7 -11.26 -11.88 9.61
N LYS A 8 -10.18 -12.00 8.83
CA LYS A 8 -10.15 -12.29 7.39
C LYS A 8 -9.38 -13.58 7.03
N SER A 9 -8.89 -14.33 8.01
CA SER A 9 -8.04 -15.52 7.77
C SER A 9 -8.77 -16.64 7.02
N ASP A 10 -10.06 -16.85 7.29
CA ASP A 10 -10.84 -17.91 6.63
C ASP A 10 -11.16 -17.60 5.15
N GLU A 11 -10.97 -16.36 4.70
CA GLU A 11 -11.27 -15.92 3.32
C GLU A 11 -10.00 -15.58 2.51
N PHE A 12 -8.81 -15.68 3.09
CA PHE A 12 -7.55 -15.43 2.39
C PHE A 12 -7.18 -16.62 1.49
N MET A 13 -7.92 -16.77 0.40
CA MET A 13 -7.62 -17.76 -0.63
C MET A 13 -6.46 -17.26 -1.48
N LEU A 14 -5.31 -17.93 -1.35
CA LEU A 14 -4.16 -17.68 -2.21
C LEU A 14 -4.57 -17.89 -3.68
N PRO A 15 -4.30 -16.92 -4.57
CA PRO A 15 -4.60 -17.10 -5.98
C PRO A 15 -3.90 -18.34 -6.53
N HIS A 16 -4.61 -19.14 -7.32
CA HIS A 16 -4.13 -20.44 -7.82
C HIS A 16 -2.72 -20.38 -8.44
N PHE A 17 -2.42 -19.33 -9.20
CA PHE A 17 -1.11 -19.17 -9.85
C PHE A 17 0.06 -19.07 -8.85
N ILE A 18 -0.17 -18.63 -7.61
CA ILE A 18 0.86 -18.60 -6.56
C ILE A 18 1.23 -20.03 -6.15
N ASN A 19 0.24 -20.90 -5.96
CA ASN A 19 0.48 -22.31 -5.65
C ASN A 19 1.27 -22.99 -6.78
N THR A 20 0.87 -22.73 -8.03
CA THR A 20 1.61 -23.21 -9.21
C THR A 20 3.06 -22.72 -9.24
N MET A 21 3.32 -21.46 -8.83
CA MET A 21 4.67 -20.94 -8.72
C MET A 21 5.50 -21.68 -7.66
N VAL A 22 4.90 -21.99 -6.51
CA VAL A 22 5.56 -22.72 -5.41
C VAL A 22 5.88 -24.17 -5.84
N GLU A 23 4.92 -24.87 -6.44
CA GLU A 23 5.09 -26.23 -6.96
C GLU A 23 6.22 -26.32 -7.99
N LEU A 24 6.33 -25.31 -8.85
CA LEU A 24 7.41 -25.21 -9.85
C LEU A 24 8.74 -24.68 -9.26
N GLY A 25 8.79 -24.39 -7.96
CA GLY A 25 9.97 -23.87 -7.27
C GLY A 25 10.39 -22.47 -7.72
N ARG A 26 9.45 -21.63 -8.18
CA ARG A 26 9.69 -20.24 -8.58
C ARG A 26 9.63 -19.31 -7.35
N LEU A 27 10.64 -19.41 -6.49
CA LEU A 27 10.70 -18.77 -5.17
C LEU A 27 11.40 -17.39 -5.17
N GLY A 28 11.54 -16.77 -6.34
CA GLY A 28 12.17 -15.47 -6.47
C GLY A 28 13.70 -15.55 -6.39
N ASN A 29 14.31 -14.67 -5.60
CA ASN A 29 15.78 -14.59 -5.49
C ASN A 29 16.40 -15.82 -4.82
N LYS A 30 15.61 -16.64 -4.11
CA LYS A 30 16.07 -17.91 -3.52
C LYS A 30 16.39 -18.97 -4.59
N THR A 31 15.78 -18.88 -5.77
CA THR A 31 15.94 -19.79 -6.89
C THR A 31 16.25 -18.97 -8.16
N PRO A 32 17.45 -18.39 -8.28
CA PRO A 32 17.75 -17.42 -9.35
C PRO A 32 17.64 -18.01 -10.77
N ASP A 33 17.89 -19.31 -10.91
CA ASP A 33 17.72 -20.10 -12.13
C ASP A 33 16.25 -20.20 -12.57
N LYS A 34 15.31 -20.31 -11.62
CA LYS A 34 13.86 -20.42 -11.87
C LYS A 34 13.14 -19.06 -11.85
N GLY A 35 13.59 -18.12 -11.02
CA GLY A 35 12.99 -16.81 -10.79
C GLY A 35 11.78 -16.84 -9.85
N GLY A 36 11.02 -15.74 -9.83
CA GLY A 36 9.71 -15.61 -9.17
C GLY A 36 8.79 -14.76 -10.04
N PHE A 37 8.12 -13.74 -9.48
CA PHE A 37 7.43 -12.73 -10.30
C PHE A 37 8.35 -12.05 -11.32
N TYR A 38 9.63 -11.97 -10.97
CA TYR A 38 10.68 -11.44 -11.79
C TYR A 38 11.80 -12.46 -11.93
N LYS A 39 12.48 -12.42 -13.06
CA LYS A 39 13.73 -13.16 -13.31
C LYS A 39 14.77 -12.21 -13.85
N ARG A 40 15.91 -12.15 -13.16
CA ARG A 40 17.09 -11.40 -13.61
C ARG A 40 17.91 -12.29 -14.51
N LYS A 41 18.31 -11.79 -15.68
CA LYS A 41 19.26 -12.46 -16.56
C LYS A 41 20.69 -12.02 -16.20
N TYR A 42 21.67 -12.74 -16.74
CA TYR A 42 23.10 -12.46 -16.54
C TYR A 42 23.52 -11.07 -17.03
N ASP A 43 22.86 -10.56 -18.08
CA ASP A 43 23.04 -9.20 -18.61
C ASP A 43 22.38 -8.10 -17.74
N LYS A 44 21.95 -8.43 -16.52
CA LYS A 44 21.17 -7.59 -15.60
C LYS A 44 19.79 -7.16 -16.11
N SER A 45 19.35 -7.64 -17.28
CA SER A 45 18.00 -7.38 -17.76
C SER A 45 16.97 -8.09 -16.88
N LYS A 46 15.82 -7.46 -16.71
CA LYS A 46 14.71 -7.96 -15.88
C LYS A 46 13.58 -8.42 -16.79
N THR A 47 13.08 -9.62 -16.53
CA THR A 47 11.87 -10.15 -17.16
C THR A 47 10.79 -10.36 -16.11
N VAL A 48 9.52 -10.30 -16.53
CA VAL A 48 8.33 -10.43 -15.67
C VAL A 48 7.56 -11.68 -16.08
N LEU A 49 7.06 -12.41 -15.08
CA LEU A 49 6.15 -13.52 -15.32
C LEU A 49 4.79 -12.98 -15.82
N ASN A 50 4.37 -13.41 -17.01
CA ASN A 50 2.99 -13.23 -17.44
C ASN A 50 2.13 -14.31 -16.78
N ILE A 51 1.19 -13.90 -15.91
CA ILE A 51 0.36 -14.82 -15.13
C ILE A 51 -0.54 -15.69 -16.02
N LYS A 52 -0.96 -15.18 -17.19
CA LYS A 52 -1.86 -15.91 -18.11
C LYS A 52 -1.13 -17.00 -18.91
N SER A 53 0.02 -16.68 -19.48
CA SER A 53 0.81 -17.63 -20.28
C SER A 53 1.83 -18.42 -19.46
N PHE A 54 2.08 -18.00 -18.21
CA PHE A 54 3.09 -18.56 -17.31
C PHE A 54 4.54 -18.52 -17.83
N THR A 55 4.81 -17.64 -18.81
CA THR A 55 6.11 -17.41 -19.44
C THR A 55 6.69 -16.05 -19.05
N TYR A 56 8.03 -15.93 -19.08
CA TYR A 56 8.71 -14.66 -18.83
C TYR A 56 8.75 -13.80 -20.10
N ALA A 57 8.34 -12.55 -19.97
CA ALA A 57 8.40 -11.54 -21.02
C ALA A 57 9.25 -10.32 -20.58
N SER A 58 9.65 -9.48 -21.53
CA SER A 58 10.31 -8.21 -21.23
C SER A 58 9.37 -7.28 -20.45
N VAL A 59 9.95 -6.44 -19.59
CA VAL A 59 9.19 -5.46 -18.80
C VAL A 59 8.64 -4.39 -19.73
N SER A 60 7.32 -4.37 -19.96
CA SER A 60 6.65 -3.20 -20.55
C SER A 60 6.27 -2.22 -19.43
N CYS A 61 6.93 -1.07 -19.37
CA CYS A 61 6.56 -0.02 -18.42
C CYS A 61 5.44 0.85 -19.01
N VAL A 62 4.19 0.60 -18.62
CA VAL A 62 3.06 1.46 -19.00
C VAL A 62 3.12 2.74 -18.16
N LYS A 63 3.41 3.88 -18.80
CA LYS A 63 3.35 5.20 -18.16
C LYS A 63 1.91 5.68 -18.14
N ILE A 64 1.40 6.00 -16.96
CA ILE A 64 0.04 6.52 -16.77
C ILE A 64 0.17 7.99 -16.40
N PRO A 65 -0.43 8.94 -17.15
CA PRO A 65 -0.17 10.37 -17.00
C PRO A 65 -0.32 10.89 -15.57
N PHE A 66 -1.45 10.62 -14.90
CA PHE A 66 -1.69 11.11 -13.53
C PHE A 66 -0.71 10.49 -12.51
N VAL A 67 -0.27 9.24 -12.75
CA VAL A 67 0.72 8.56 -11.88
C VAL A 67 2.09 9.20 -12.03
N GLU A 68 2.50 9.53 -13.27
CA GLU A 68 3.77 10.22 -13.50
C GLU A 68 3.75 11.64 -12.92
N GLN A 69 2.62 12.35 -13.01
CA GLN A 69 2.44 13.65 -12.36
C GLN A 69 2.52 13.55 -10.82
N ALA A 70 1.81 12.59 -10.22
CA ALA A 70 1.87 12.36 -8.78
C ALA A 70 3.29 11.98 -8.30
N LYS A 71 4.02 11.17 -9.07
CA LYS A 71 5.44 10.86 -8.81
C LYS A 71 6.30 12.12 -8.82
N GLN A 72 6.09 13.01 -9.78
CA GLN A 72 6.84 14.26 -9.86
C GLN A 72 6.60 15.13 -8.64
N TYR A 73 5.35 15.30 -8.23
CA TYR A 73 5.02 16.02 -7.00
C TYR A 73 5.65 15.38 -5.76
N ILE A 74 5.67 14.05 -5.65
CA ILE A 74 6.33 13.33 -4.55
C ILE A 74 7.85 13.63 -4.51
N ARG A 75 8.54 13.62 -5.66
CA ARG A 75 9.97 13.95 -5.75
C ARG A 75 10.27 15.38 -5.29
N GLU A 76 9.36 16.30 -5.59
CA GLU A 76 9.46 17.70 -5.18
C GLU A 76 9.06 17.93 -3.71
N GLY A 77 8.64 16.89 -2.98
CA GLY A 77 8.12 17.01 -1.61
C GLY A 77 6.70 17.59 -1.54
N ARG A 78 5.99 17.69 -2.67
CA ARG A 78 4.63 18.24 -2.80
C ARG A 78 3.56 17.15 -2.63
N TYR A 79 3.56 16.50 -1.46
CA TYR A 79 2.69 15.35 -1.21
C TYR A 79 1.19 15.64 -1.32
N PHE A 80 0.73 16.80 -0.85
CA PHE A 80 -0.68 17.19 -0.97
C PHE A 80 -1.13 17.35 -2.42
N ASP A 81 -0.26 17.85 -3.29
CA ASP A 81 -0.56 17.97 -4.73
C ASP A 81 -0.65 16.58 -5.38
N ALA A 82 0.25 15.66 -5.01
CA ALA A 82 0.18 14.27 -5.46
C ALA A 82 -1.14 13.58 -5.08
N PHE A 83 -1.59 13.75 -3.83
CA PHE A 83 -2.86 13.17 -3.38
C PHE A 83 -4.07 13.89 -3.97
N THR A 84 -3.97 15.18 -4.24
CA THR A 84 -5.00 15.92 -4.97
C THR A 84 -5.18 15.36 -6.38
N GLU A 85 -4.09 15.02 -7.08
CA GLU A 85 -4.13 14.39 -8.40
C GLU A 85 -4.80 13.00 -8.35
N ILE A 86 -4.42 12.17 -7.36
CA ILE A 86 -5.02 10.84 -7.15
C ILE A 86 -6.52 10.93 -6.83
N LYS A 87 -6.94 11.95 -6.07
CA LYS A 87 -8.36 12.18 -5.74
C LYS A 87 -9.17 12.63 -6.96
N LYS A 88 -8.64 13.55 -7.76
CA LYS A 88 -9.36 14.14 -8.91
C LYS A 88 -9.50 13.20 -10.09
N SER A 89 -8.56 12.28 -10.28
CA SER A 89 -8.58 11.37 -11.43
C SER A 89 -9.78 10.41 -11.37
N SER A 90 -10.57 10.39 -12.44
CA SER A 90 -11.71 9.48 -12.64
C SER A 90 -11.32 8.14 -13.26
N GLU A 91 -10.03 7.91 -13.53
CA GLU A 91 -9.55 6.66 -14.09
C GLU A 91 -9.79 5.48 -13.12
N LYS A 92 -10.14 4.30 -13.67
CA LYS A 92 -10.28 3.05 -12.87
C LYS A 92 -9.03 2.73 -12.05
N LYS A 93 -7.85 3.11 -12.54
CA LYS A 93 -6.57 2.92 -11.84
C LYS A 93 -6.43 3.86 -10.63
N ALA A 94 -6.90 5.10 -10.74
CA ALA A 94 -6.92 6.02 -9.61
C ALA A 94 -7.89 5.52 -8.53
N ASP A 95 -9.04 4.99 -8.94
CA ASP A 95 -10.00 4.37 -8.02
C ASP A 95 -9.41 3.16 -7.28
N PHE A 96 -8.71 2.30 -8.00
CA PHE A 96 -7.98 1.18 -7.41
C PHE A 96 -6.92 1.65 -6.38
N ILE A 97 -6.15 2.69 -6.70
CA ILE A 97 -5.16 3.27 -5.78
C ILE A 97 -5.84 3.81 -4.52
N ARG A 98 -6.93 4.59 -4.67
CA ARG A 98 -7.70 5.12 -3.54
C ARG A 98 -8.22 3.98 -2.66
N LYS A 99 -8.81 2.94 -3.26
CA LYS A 99 -9.30 1.76 -2.53
C LYS A 99 -8.19 1.10 -1.73
N ILE A 100 -7.00 0.88 -2.31
CA ILE A 100 -5.86 0.28 -1.59
C ILE A 100 -5.42 1.16 -0.41
N LEU A 101 -5.25 2.46 -0.64
CA LEU A 101 -4.77 3.36 0.40
C LEU A 101 -5.80 3.52 1.53
N CYS A 102 -7.09 3.61 1.21
CA CYS A 102 -8.16 3.61 2.21
C CYS A 102 -8.20 2.29 2.99
N SER A 103 -8.07 1.14 2.31
CA SER A 103 -8.01 -0.17 2.96
C SER A 103 -6.82 -0.27 3.91
N TYR A 104 -5.66 0.25 3.50
CA TYR A 104 -4.46 0.33 4.33
C TYR A 104 -4.67 1.15 5.60
N VAL A 105 -5.29 2.33 5.48
CA VAL A 105 -5.64 3.18 6.64
C VAL A 105 -6.60 2.44 7.57
N ALA A 106 -7.73 1.95 7.05
CA ALA A 106 -8.71 1.25 7.88
C ALA A 106 -8.13 0.01 8.56
N TYR A 107 -7.38 -0.82 7.84
CA TYR A 107 -6.74 -2.00 8.42
C TYR A 107 -5.74 -1.63 9.52
N SER A 108 -4.96 -0.57 9.33
CA SER A 108 -4.01 -0.11 10.34
C SER A 108 -4.71 0.34 11.63
N PHE A 109 -5.87 1.00 11.52
CA PHE A 109 -6.67 1.35 12.69
C PHE A 109 -7.33 0.11 13.32
N ALA A 110 -7.80 -0.86 12.53
CA ALA A 110 -8.34 -2.12 13.05
C ALA A 110 -7.32 -2.89 13.91
N CYS A 111 -6.03 -2.82 13.55
CA CYS A 111 -4.94 -3.44 14.31
C CYS A 111 -4.71 -2.80 15.71
N VAL A 112 -5.29 -1.63 16.00
CA VAL A 112 -5.14 -0.97 17.30
C VAL A 112 -5.94 -1.74 18.37
N GLY A 113 -5.23 -2.25 19.37
CA GLY A 113 -5.80 -3.11 20.42
C GLY A 113 -5.69 -4.59 20.13
N GLU A 114 -5.46 -4.99 18.88
CA GLU A 114 -5.20 -6.36 18.46
C GLU A 114 -3.69 -6.64 18.36
N VAL A 115 -2.99 -5.83 17.57
CA VAL A 115 -1.55 -5.96 17.31
C VAL A 115 -0.73 -5.02 18.20
N THR A 116 -1.24 -3.81 18.44
CA THR A 116 -0.62 -2.84 19.35
C THR A 116 -1.49 -2.62 20.58
N HIS A 117 -0.88 -2.38 21.73
CA HIS A 117 -1.65 -2.11 22.95
C HIS A 117 -2.40 -0.77 22.81
N LYS A 118 -3.70 -0.74 23.17
CA LYS A 118 -4.59 0.43 22.99
C LYS A 118 -4.01 1.73 23.55
N LYS A 119 -3.28 1.65 24.68
CA LYS A 119 -2.55 2.78 25.30
C LYS A 119 -1.68 3.58 24.31
N TYR A 120 -1.06 2.92 23.33
CA TYR A 120 -0.17 3.57 22.36
C TYR A 120 -0.87 3.92 21.04
N GLY A 121 -2.14 3.52 20.89
CA GLY A 121 -2.95 3.80 19.70
C GLY A 121 -2.28 3.38 18.39
N ILE A 122 -2.42 4.24 17.39
CA ILE A 122 -1.90 4.06 16.02
C ILE A 122 -0.39 4.37 15.90
N GLU A 123 0.22 5.04 16.89
CA GLU A 123 1.60 5.56 16.78
C GLU A 123 2.66 4.48 16.58
N LEU A 124 2.50 3.33 17.25
CA LEU A 124 3.44 2.21 17.09
C LEU A 124 3.31 1.57 15.70
N ILE A 125 2.12 1.62 15.09
CA ILE A 125 1.88 1.14 13.73
C ILE A 125 2.53 2.11 12.74
N ASP A 126 2.34 3.42 12.93
CA ASP A 126 3.03 4.45 12.14
C ASP A 126 4.56 4.27 12.16
N LYS A 127 5.13 4.06 13.35
CA LYS A 127 6.57 3.81 13.53
C LYS A 127 7.01 2.51 12.88
N ALA A 128 6.24 1.44 12.99
CA ALA A 128 6.55 0.16 12.34
C ALA A 128 6.54 0.30 10.81
N MET A 129 5.57 1.01 10.24
CA MET A 129 5.49 1.23 8.80
C MET A 129 6.62 2.13 8.29
N ALA A 130 6.95 3.20 9.02
CA ALA A 130 8.05 4.09 8.67
C ALA A 130 9.43 3.43 8.81
N TYR A 131 9.76 2.88 9.98
CA TYR A 131 11.11 2.39 10.27
C TYR A 131 11.34 0.93 9.88
N GLY A 132 10.29 0.10 9.91
CA GLY A 132 10.38 -1.32 9.55
C GLY A 132 10.22 -1.55 8.05
N PHE A 133 9.26 -0.87 7.42
CA PHE A 133 8.91 -1.10 6.02
C PHE A 133 9.34 0.03 5.07
N ASN A 134 9.89 1.13 5.58
CA ASN A 134 10.20 2.33 4.79
C ASN A 134 8.99 2.79 3.95
N TRP A 135 7.80 2.72 4.55
CA TRP A 135 6.53 3.03 3.91
C TRP A 135 5.82 4.17 4.65
N ALA A 136 4.90 4.82 3.95
CA ALA A 136 4.17 5.95 4.50
C ALA A 136 3.29 5.54 5.70
N PRO A 137 3.40 6.22 6.85
CA PRO A 137 2.52 5.97 7.99
C PRO A 137 1.03 6.09 7.62
N PRO A 138 0.14 5.21 8.13
CA PRO A 138 -1.29 5.30 7.85
C PRO A 138 -1.90 6.64 8.27
N THR A 139 -1.46 7.25 9.38
CA THR A 139 -1.95 8.58 9.78
C THR A 139 -1.55 9.67 8.79
N LEU A 140 -0.33 9.61 8.23
CA LEU A 140 0.11 10.53 7.18
C LEU A 140 -0.72 10.37 5.91
N ILE A 141 -0.97 9.13 5.47
CA ILE A 141 -1.84 8.86 4.32
C ILE A 141 -3.23 9.44 4.55
N MET A 142 -3.82 9.22 5.72
CA MET A 142 -5.11 9.79 6.09
C MET A 142 -5.10 11.33 6.02
N GLN A 143 -4.06 11.98 6.55
CA GLN A 143 -3.91 13.43 6.49
C GLN A 143 -3.77 13.95 5.05
N LEU A 144 -2.99 13.28 4.20
CA LEU A 144 -2.81 13.66 2.79
C LEU A 144 -4.11 13.53 1.97
N PHE A 145 -4.98 12.58 2.33
CA PHE A 145 -6.33 12.53 1.77
C PHE A 145 -7.22 13.68 2.24
N GLY A 146 -6.96 14.24 3.41
CA GLY A 146 -7.69 15.37 4.00
C GLY A 146 -8.30 15.08 5.38
N GLY A 147 -7.82 14.04 6.07
CA GLY A 147 -8.27 13.65 7.41
C GLY A 147 -9.44 12.66 7.39
N LYS A 148 -10.03 12.41 8.57
CA LYS A 148 -11.16 11.47 8.71
C LYS A 148 -12.37 11.91 7.91
N LYS A 149 -12.58 13.23 7.75
CA LYS A 149 -13.70 13.79 7.00
C LYS A 149 -13.74 13.31 5.54
N GLU A 150 -12.58 13.06 4.92
CA GLU A 150 -12.46 12.57 3.54
C GLU A 150 -12.38 11.04 3.51
N ILE A 151 -11.68 10.42 4.46
CA ILE A 151 -11.48 8.97 4.49
C ILE A 151 -12.77 8.22 4.82
N ILE A 152 -13.57 8.68 5.79
CA ILE A 152 -14.79 7.99 6.22
C ILE A 152 -15.79 7.82 5.05
N PRO A 153 -16.11 8.86 4.25
CA PRO A 153 -16.93 8.69 3.05
C PRO A 153 -16.34 7.70 2.04
N LEU A 154 -15.02 7.73 1.81
CA LEU A 154 -14.36 6.80 0.89
C LEU A 154 -14.45 5.35 1.39
N LEU A 155 -14.30 5.10 2.68
CA LEU A 155 -14.46 3.77 3.26
C LEU A 155 -15.88 3.24 3.05
N LYS A 156 -16.90 4.07 3.28
CA LYS A 156 -18.30 3.72 2.99
C LYS A 156 -18.51 3.41 1.51
N HIS A 157 -17.98 4.25 0.62
CA HIS A 157 -18.07 4.05 -0.82
C HIS A 157 -17.48 2.70 -1.26
N TYR A 158 -16.32 2.33 -0.71
CA TYR A 158 -15.67 1.04 -1.01
C TYR A 158 -16.21 -0.15 -0.21
N SER A 159 -17.25 0.05 0.62
CA SER A 159 -17.80 -0.97 1.54
C SER A 159 -16.74 -1.59 2.45
N ILE A 160 -15.82 -0.75 2.95
CA ILE A 160 -14.78 -1.13 3.91
C ILE A 160 -15.27 -0.78 5.31
N GLU A 161 -15.14 -1.73 6.24
CA GLU A 161 -15.49 -1.52 7.64
C GLU A 161 -14.68 -0.38 8.27
N ILE A 162 -15.35 0.44 9.08
CA ILE A 162 -14.75 1.60 9.74
C ILE A 162 -14.43 1.20 11.18
N PRO A 163 -13.14 1.09 11.57
CA PRO A 163 -12.78 0.68 12.92
C PRO A 163 -13.16 1.74 13.95
N ASN A 164 -13.58 1.31 15.15
CA ASN A 164 -13.88 2.22 16.26
C ASN A 164 -12.68 3.10 16.65
N SER A 165 -11.48 2.53 16.62
CA SER A 165 -10.23 3.27 16.87
C SER A 165 -10.01 4.44 15.91
N LEU A 166 -10.49 4.36 14.66
CA LEU A 166 -10.45 5.47 13.70
C LEU A 166 -11.47 6.55 14.06
N LEU A 167 -12.66 6.17 14.53
CA LEU A 167 -13.69 7.13 14.94
C LEU A 167 -13.24 7.92 16.18
N GLU A 168 -12.71 7.21 17.18
CA GLU A 168 -12.21 7.75 18.45
C GLU A 168 -10.90 8.55 18.30
N PHE A 169 -10.14 8.32 17.23
CA PHE A 169 -8.87 8.99 17.01
C PHE A 169 -9.04 10.50 16.91
N SER A 170 -8.43 11.25 17.84
CA SER A 170 -8.33 12.70 17.74
C SER A 170 -7.29 13.06 16.68
N GLU A 171 -7.73 13.71 15.60
CA GLU A 171 -6.82 14.16 14.56
C GLU A 171 -5.80 15.15 15.13
N LEU A 172 -4.53 14.93 14.79
CA LEU A 172 -3.51 15.93 14.98
C LEU A 172 -3.80 17.12 14.04
N PRO A 173 -3.42 18.37 14.42
CA PRO A 173 -3.47 19.51 13.52
C PRO A 173 -2.83 19.14 12.19
N LEU A 174 -3.41 19.61 11.07
CA LEU A 174 -2.86 19.37 9.74
C LEU A 174 -1.36 19.67 9.77
N PHE A 175 -0.57 18.61 9.61
CA PHE A 175 0.86 18.73 9.50
C PHE A 175 1.12 19.62 8.28
N ASN A 176 1.67 20.82 8.48
CA ASN A 176 2.09 21.70 7.40
C ASN A 176 3.52 21.26 7.02
N PRO A 177 3.71 20.47 5.95
CA PRO A 177 5.01 19.97 5.59
C PRO A 177 5.72 21.12 4.88
N ARG A 178 6.26 22.08 5.62
CA ARG A 178 7.18 23.03 5.02
C ARG A 178 8.43 22.24 4.58
N HIS A 179 8.56 22.07 3.26
CA HIS A 179 9.79 21.74 2.53
C HIS A 179 10.70 20.67 3.16
N GLY A 180 10.21 19.42 3.20
CA GLY A 180 11.03 18.26 3.55
C GLY A 180 10.73 17.08 2.62
N ILE A 181 11.77 16.42 2.10
CA ILE A 181 11.63 15.16 1.37
C ILE A 181 11.48 14.05 2.42
N TYR A 182 10.24 13.66 2.74
CA TYR A 182 9.96 12.57 3.67
C TYR A 182 10.13 11.18 3.05
N PHE A 183 10.00 11.07 1.72
CA PHE A 183 10.27 9.84 0.98
C PHE A 183 11.35 10.10 -0.06
N LEU A 184 12.52 9.49 0.12
CA LEU A 184 13.53 9.42 -0.94
C LEU A 184 12.99 8.51 -2.05
N ALA A 185 12.29 9.08 -3.03
CA ALA A 185 12.01 8.40 -4.27
C ALA A 185 13.34 8.17 -5.00
N LYS A 186 13.94 6.99 -4.83
CA LYS A 186 15.04 6.53 -5.68
C LYS A 186 14.52 6.22 -7.09
#